data_AF-A0A7Y2ULK1-F1
#
_entry.id   AF-A0A7Y2ULK1-F1
#
_cell.length_a   1.000
_cell.length_b   1.000
_cell.length_c   1.000
_cell.angle_alpha   90.00
_cell.angle_beta   90.00
_cell.angle_gamma   90.00
#
_symmetry.space_group_name_H-M   'P 1'
#
loop_
_entity.id
_entity.type
_entity.pdbx_description
1 polymer ?
#
loop_
_entity_poly.entity_id
_entity_poly.type
_entity_poly.pdbx_seq_one_letter_code
_entity_poly.pdbx_strand_id
1 'polypeptide(L)' 'VDEWMTVEIPFSECVPVFRGRKLSGVAPVAPEKIQQIGFLISDKQAGPFRLEIDWIKARQR' A
#
# COMPACT_ATOMS: atom_id res chain seq x y z
N VAL A 1 -13.58 19.45 -1.49
CA VAL A 1 -12.35 20.18 -1.83
C VAL A 1 -11.24 19.17 -1.77
N ASP A 2 -10.31 19.18 -2.72
CA ASP A 2 -9.17 18.27 -2.72
C ASP A 2 -8.19 18.72 -1.62
N GLU A 3 -8.25 18.06 -0.46
CA GLU A 3 -7.40 18.35 0.70
C GLU A 3 -6.26 17.32 0.80
N TRP A 4 -5.05 17.82 1.04
CA TRP A 4 -3.91 16.95 1.33
C TRP A 4 -4.12 16.20 2.64
N MET A 5 -3.91 14.89 2.60
CA MET A 5 -3.97 14.03 3.79
C MET A 5 -2.72 13.17 3.92
N THR A 6 -2.37 12.83 5.16
CA THR A 6 -1.33 11.85 5.45
C THR A 6 -1.97 10.51 5.77
N VAL A 7 -1.57 9.46 5.05
CA VAL A 7 -1.96 8.08 5.33
C VAL A 7 -0.79 7.35 5.97
N GLU A 8 -1.04 6.70 7.10
CA GLU A 8 -0.06 5.85 7.78
C GLU A 8 -0.41 4.40 7.55
N ILE A 9 0.57 3.61 7.12
CA ILE A 9 0.41 2.18 6.87
C ILE A 9 1.46 1.44 7.70
N PRO A 10 1.10 0.89 8.87
CA PRO A 10 2.01 0.05 9.64
C PRO A 10 2.33 -1.22 8.86
N PHE A 11 3.63 -1.53 8.68
CA PHE A 11 4.02 -2.76 7.99
C PHE A 11 3.49 -4.04 8.68
N SER A 12 3.25 -3.98 10.00
CA SER A 12 2.62 -5.06 10.76
C SER A 12 1.17 -5.36 10.35
N GLU A 13 0.49 -4.39 9.72
CA GLU A 13 -0.89 -4.55 9.24
C GLU A 13 -0.94 -4.99 7.77
N CYS A 14 0.21 -5.06 7.08
CA CYS A 14 0.28 -5.55 5.71
C CYS A 14 0.05 -7.07 5.66
N VAL A 15 -1.02 -7.49 4.98
CA VAL A 15 -1.36 -8.90 4.78
C VAL A 15 -0.83 -9.38 3.43
N PRO A 16 -0.14 -10.55 3.36
CA PRO A 16 0.34 -11.09 2.11
C PRO A 16 -0.84 -11.55 1.23
N VAL A 17 -0.88 -11.04 0.00
CA VAL A 17 -1.93 -11.31 -0.98
C VAL A 17 -1.30 -11.70 -2.32
N PHE A 18 -1.84 -12.73 -2.97
CA PHE A 18 -1.49 -13.10 -4.33
C PHE A 18 -2.75 -13.27 -5.19
N ARG A 19 -2.87 -12.44 -6.25
CA ARG A 19 -4.03 -12.42 -7.16
C ARG A 19 -5.38 -12.38 -6.41
N GLY A 20 -5.48 -11.46 -5.44
CA GLY A 20 -6.69 -11.25 -4.63
C GLY A 20 -6.91 -12.27 -3.50
N ARG A 21 -6.03 -13.26 -3.32
CA ARG A 21 -6.16 -14.26 -2.26
C ARG A 21 -5.17 -13.99 -1.13
N LYS A 22 -5.67 -13.93 0.11
CA LYS A 22 -4.82 -13.90 1.32
C LYS A 22 -4.05 -15.21 1.42
N LEU A 23 -2.75 -15.12 1.71
CA LEU A 23 -1.90 -16.28 1.93
C LEU A 23 -1.88 -16.65 3.41
N SER A 24 -1.88 -17.94 3.72
CA SER A 24 -1.73 -18.48 5.07
C SER A 24 -0.39 -19.24 5.20
N GLY A 25 0.15 -19.31 6.43
CA GLY A 25 1.40 -20.01 6.71
C GLY A 25 2.67 -19.36 6.14
N VAL A 26 2.55 -18.12 5.63
CA VAL A 26 3.69 -17.33 5.14
C VAL A 26 4.11 -16.30 6.18
N ALA A 27 5.41 -15.96 6.19
CA ALA A 27 5.92 -14.91 7.05
C ALA A 27 5.30 -13.54 6.70
N PRO A 28 5.13 -12.64 7.68
CA PRO A 28 4.80 -11.24 7.42
C PRO A 28 5.82 -10.56 6.51
N VAL A 29 5.45 -9.39 5.98
CA VAL A 29 6.42 -8.55 5.26
C VAL A 29 7.57 -8.18 6.19
N ALA A 30 8.81 -8.33 5.70
CA ALA A 30 10.01 -7.83 6.36
C ALA A 30 10.30 -6.42 5.80
N PRO A 31 10.09 -5.33 6.56
CA PRO A 31 10.24 -3.96 6.06
C PRO A 31 11.58 -3.69 5.37
N GLU A 32 12.66 -4.22 5.93
CA GLU A 32 14.02 -4.10 5.45
C GLU A 32 14.29 -4.82 4.12
N LYS A 33 13.37 -5.67 3.66
CA LYS A 33 13.44 -6.39 2.39
C LYS A 33 12.51 -5.84 1.31
N ILE A 34 11.74 -4.78 1.61
CA ILE A 34 10.84 -4.15 0.63
C ILE A 34 11.69 -3.46 -0.43
N GLN A 35 11.49 -3.84 -1.69
CA GLN A 35 12.20 -3.25 -2.84
C GLN A 35 11.34 -2.31 -3.67
N GLN A 36 10.01 -2.44 -3.58
CA GLN A 36 9.06 -1.71 -4.41
C GLN A 36 7.75 -1.48 -3.67
N ILE A 37 7.13 -0.35 -3.97
CA ILE A 37 5.74 -0.05 -3.67
C ILE A 37 4.98 0.17 -4.97
N GLY A 38 3.70 -0.21 -4.99
CA GLY A 38 2.83 -0.03 -6.15
C GLY A 38 1.47 0.50 -5.71
N PHE A 39 0.93 1.42 -6.50
CA PHE A 39 -0.45 1.90 -6.35
C PHE A 39 -1.32 1.13 -7.33
N LEU A 40 -2.43 0.58 -6.85
CA LEU A 40 -3.39 -0.15 -7.66
C LEU A 40 -4.76 0.49 -7.51
N ILE A 41 -5.47 0.63 -8.62
CA ILE A 41 -6.90 0.91 -8.61
C ILE A 41 -7.61 -0.41 -8.37
N SER A 42 -8.28 -0.54 -7.21
CA SER A 42 -9.09 -1.71 -6.88
C SER A 42 -10.52 -1.56 -7.41
N ASP A 43 -11.29 -2.64 -7.30
CA ASP A 43 -12.75 -2.66 -7.43
C ASP A 43 -13.29 -2.28 -8.81
N LYS A 44 -12.47 -2.49 -9.85
CA LYS A 44 -12.85 -2.27 -11.25
C LYS A 44 -13.35 -0.84 -11.51
N GLN A 45 -12.82 0.16 -10.79
CA GLN A 45 -13.12 1.55 -11.09
C GLN A 45 -12.54 1.91 -12.45
N ALA A 46 -13.39 1.86 -13.47
CA ALA A 46 -13.08 2.30 -14.82
C ALA A 46 -13.36 3.80 -14.93
N GLY A 47 -12.41 4.56 -15.47
CA GLY A 47 -12.58 5.99 -15.74
C GLY A 47 -11.35 6.81 -15.41
N PRO A 48 -11.40 8.13 -15.66
CA PRO A 48 -10.33 9.05 -15.30
C PRO A 48 -10.13 9.09 -13.78
N PHE A 49 -8.88 8.99 -13.34
CA PHE A 49 -8.49 9.19 -11.94
C PHE A 49 -7.28 10.12 -11.90
N ARG A 50 -7.13 10.85 -10.78
CA ARG A 50 -5.97 11.69 -10.49
C ARG A 50 -5.48 11.34 -9.09
N LEU A 51 -4.21 10.95 -9.00
CA LEU A 51 -3.51 10.72 -7.74
C LEU A 51 -2.31 11.66 -7.70
N GLU A 52 -2.24 12.50 -6.67
CA GLU A 52 -1.10 13.34 -6.39
C GLU A 52 -0.43 12.87 -5.11
N ILE A 53 0.90 12.83 -5.14
CA ILE A 53 1.72 12.38 -4.02
C ILE A 53 2.78 13.44 -3.81
N ASP A 54 2.75 14.09 -2.66
CA ASP A 54 3.78 15.03 -2.25
C ASP A 54 5.06 14.29 -1.82
N TRP A 55 4.92 13.33 -0.89
CA TRP A 55 6.04 12.52 -0.43
C TRP A 55 5.63 11.10 -0.02
N ILE A 56 6.62 10.21 -0.02
CA ILE A 56 6.53 8.88 0.58
C ILE A 56 7.74 8.71 1.49
N LYS A 57 7.50 8.32 2.75
CA LYS A 57 8.55 8.15 3.76
C LYS A 57 8.33 6.86 4.52
N ALA A 58 9.37 6.04 4.61
CA ALA A 58 9.47 5.01 5.62
C ALA A 58 10.05 5.64 6.89
N ARG A 59 9.41 5.40 8.03
CA ARG A 59 9.89 5.88 9.34
C ARG A 59 9.72 4.79 10.37
N GLN A 60 10.66 4.72 11.30
CA GLN A 60 10.48 3.99 12.54
C GLN A 60 9.68 4.89 13.48
N ARG A 61 8.69 4.32 14.16
CA ARG A 61 8.01 4.98 15.28
C ARG A 61 8.74 4.65 16.56
#